data_AF-W1UG13-F1
#
_entry.id   AF-W1UG13-F1
#
_cell.length_a   1.000
_cell.length_b   1.000
_cell.length_c   1.000
_cell.angle_alpha   90.00
_cell.angle_beta   90.00
_cell.angle_gamma   90.00
#
_symmetry.space_group_name_H-M   'P 1'
#
loop_
_entity.id
_entity.type
_entity.pdbx_description
1 polymer ?
#
loop_
_entity_poly.entity_id
_entity_poly.type
_entity_poly.pdbx_seq_one_letter_code
_entity_poly.pdbx_strand_id
1 'polypeptide(L)'
;GDFKALGLNMAYERPNNGNQWYNTNPNDLTSREEIDHYMKGFNDTLMLLDYLEGEAVIDKQDKALNSAWFKKVDKKLRGANTKNQYDNVRDLNAEEKEYHLTSVNDLVEKNFMTKHGPGNGQYDPTGFGSAYVTVPITAGIYGGNTSEGAPGAMSFKHNTFRMWGYFGYEKGFLNYASNMLKNESKKAGHATLGDDFIIKKVSDGKFNTLEDWKKEYFKEVVDKAKAGFNPVTI
;
A
#
# COMPACT_ATOMS: atom_id res chain seq x y z
N GLY A 1 -18.34 15.77 2.41
CA GLY A 1 -17.70 15.08 3.55
C GLY A 1 -16.27 14.78 3.17
N ASP A 2 -15.34 15.43 3.84
CA ASP A 2 -13.89 15.47 3.57
C ASP A 2 -13.17 14.17 4.01
N PHE A 3 -13.74 13.02 3.68
CA PHE A 3 -13.06 11.74 3.90
C PHE A 3 -12.20 11.46 2.67
N LYS A 4 -10.90 11.76 2.79
CA LYS A 4 -9.87 11.49 1.77
C LYS A 4 -9.03 10.28 2.18
N ALA A 5 -9.67 9.21 2.63
CA ALA A 5 -9.02 7.99 3.14
C ALA A 5 -9.17 6.81 2.17
N LEU A 6 -8.31 5.79 2.22
CA LEU A 6 -8.58 4.55 1.48
C LEU A 6 -9.92 3.94 1.94
N GLY A 7 -10.83 3.67 0.99
CA GLY A 7 -12.18 3.21 1.31
C GLY A 7 -13.11 3.11 0.10
N LEU A 8 -14.36 2.73 0.39
CA LEU A 8 -15.47 2.59 -0.53
C LEU A 8 -16.71 3.23 0.09
N ASN A 9 -17.51 3.97 -0.69
CA ASN A 9 -18.74 4.58 -0.20
C ASN A 9 -19.86 3.53 -0.21
N MET A 10 -20.29 3.13 0.98
CA MET A 10 -21.34 2.11 1.17
C MET A 10 -22.66 2.71 1.72
N ALA A 11 -22.74 4.03 1.88
CA ALA A 11 -23.80 4.64 2.70
C ALA A 11 -24.52 5.84 2.07
N TYR A 12 -23.83 6.64 1.24
CA TYR A 12 -24.35 7.93 0.83
C TYR A 12 -24.57 8.00 -0.68
N GLU A 13 -25.72 8.52 -1.10
CA GLU A 13 -25.93 8.95 -2.47
C GLU A 13 -25.45 10.39 -2.64
N ARG A 14 -24.64 10.64 -3.68
CA ARG A 14 -24.07 11.95 -3.98
C ARG A 14 -24.12 12.23 -5.47
N PRO A 15 -24.26 13.50 -5.87
CA PRO A 15 -24.16 13.86 -7.29
C PRO A 15 -22.75 13.59 -7.81
N ASN A 16 -22.66 13.05 -9.03
CA ASN A 16 -21.39 12.91 -9.75
C ASN A 16 -20.99 14.25 -10.38
N ASN A 17 -20.38 15.12 -9.57
CA ASN A 17 -19.99 16.48 -9.96
C ASN A 17 -18.47 16.68 -10.02
N GLY A 18 -17.70 15.60 -10.14
CA GLY A 18 -16.23 15.63 -10.18
C GLY A 18 -15.53 15.88 -8.84
N ASN A 19 -16.27 16.16 -7.76
CA ASN A 19 -15.71 16.41 -6.43
C ASN A 19 -15.69 15.18 -5.52
N GLN A 20 -16.03 13.99 -6.03
CA GLN A 20 -16.04 12.75 -5.24
C GLN A 20 -14.76 11.96 -5.46
N TRP A 21 -14.24 11.40 -4.36
CA TRP A 21 -13.10 10.49 -4.36
C TRP A 21 -13.50 9.02 -4.44
N TYR A 22 -14.78 8.71 -4.22
CA TYR A 22 -15.34 7.36 -4.19
C TYR A 22 -16.53 7.26 -5.15
N ASN A 23 -17.06 6.04 -5.31
CA ASN A 23 -18.35 5.81 -5.93
C ASN A 23 -19.43 6.72 -5.34
N THR A 24 -20.25 7.29 -6.22
CA THR A 24 -21.24 8.32 -5.88
C THR A 24 -22.50 7.75 -5.24
N ASN A 25 -22.87 6.52 -5.59
CA ASN A 25 -24.00 5.81 -5.01
C ASN A 25 -23.57 4.38 -4.65
N PRO A 26 -23.80 3.90 -3.42
CA PRO A 26 -23.55 2.51 -3.05
C PRO A 26 -24.42 1.51 -3.83
N ASN A 27 -25.60 1.93 -4.29
CA ASN A 27 -26.52 1.07 -5.04
C ASN A 27 -26.04 0.78 -6.48
N ASP A 28 -25.01 1.48 -6.96
CA ASP A 28 -24.42 1.25 -8.30
C ASP A 28 -23.54 -0.02 -8.33
N LEU A 29 -23.14 -0.53 -7.17
CA LEU A 29 -22.30 -1.73 -7.04
C LEU A 29 -23.13 -2.86 -6.43
N THR A 30 -23.71 -3.71 -7.28
CA THR A 30 -24.74 -4.68 -6.92
C THR A 30 -24.21 -6.10 -6.68
N SER A 31 -22.96 -6.36 -7.05
CA SER A 31 -22.33 -7.68 -6.94
C SER A 31 -20.89 -7.60 -6.40
N ARG A 32 -20.36 -8.76 -5.98
CA ARG A 32 -18.97 -8.84 -5.50
C ARG A 32 -18.00 -8.50 -6.63
N GLU A 33 -18.30 -8.97 -7.84
CA GLU A 33 -17.52 -8.79 -9.04
C GLU A 33 -17.44 -7.30 -9.45
N GLU A 34 -18.55 -6.57 -9.35
CA GLU A 34 -18.57 -5.12 -9.60
C GLU A 34 -17.77 -4.35 -8.56
N ILE A 35 -17.86 -4.73 -7.28
CA ILE A 35 -17.05 -4.12 -6.22
C ILE A 35 -15.56 -4.40 -6.47
N ASP A 36 -15.19 -5.63 -6.80
CA ASP A 36 -13.80 -5.99 -7.09
C ASP A 36 -13.27 -5.26 -8.33
N HIS A 37 -14.08 -5.14 -9.38
CA HIS A 37 -13.74 -4.35 -10.56
C HIS A 37 -13.53 -2.87 -10.23
N TYR A 38 -14.42 -2.27 -9.43
CA TYR A 38 -14.27 -0.90 -8.95
C TYR A 38 -12.99 -0.74 -8.11
N MET A 39 -12.77 -1.63 -7.13
CA MET A 39 -11.61 -1.56 -6.25
C MET A 39 -10.30 -1.81 -6.99
N LYS A 40 -10.31 -2.62 -8.05
CA LYS A 40 -9.18 -2.75 -8.97
C LYS A 40 -8.90 -1.42 -9.67
N GLY A 41 -9.89 -0.83 -10.34
CA GLY A 41 -9.70 0.44 -11.05
C GLY A 41 -9.25 1.57 -10.13
N PHE A 42 -9.83 1.66 -8.93
CA PHE A 42 -9.45 2.60 -7.90
C PHE A 42 -7.98 2.44 -7.48
N ASN A 43 -7.54 1.22 -7.14
CA ASN A 43 -6.16 0.99 -6.72
C ASN A 43 -5.15 1.05 -7.87
N ASP A 44 -5.47 0.56 -9.08
CA ASP A 44 -4.64 0.71 -10.28
C ASP A 44 -4.34 2.20 -10.51
N THR A 45 -5.35 3.07 -10.38
CA THR A 45 -5.20 4.52 -10.55
C THR A 45 -4.26 5.12 -9.50
N LEU A 46 -4.41 4.74 -8.23
CA LEU A 46 -3.54 5.23 -7.16
C LEU A 46 -2.10 4.72 -7.32
N MET A 47 -1.91 3.46 -7.70
CA MET A 47 -0.58 2.91 -7.98
C MET A 47 0.09 3.67 -9.14
N LEU A 48 -0.66 4.06 -10.17
CA LEU A 48 -0.12 4.87 -11.27
C LEU A 48 0.28 6.28 -10.79
N LEU A 49 -0.57 6.94 -9.99
CA LEU A 49 -0.29 8.27 -9.46
C LEU A 49 0.94 8.26 -8.53
N ASP A 50 1.01 7.27 -7.63
CA ASP A 50 2.16 7.07 -6.74
C ASP A 50 3.45 6.85 -7.57
N TYR A 51 3.40 6.04 -8.64
CA TYR A 51 4.53 5.83 -9.53
C TYR A 51 4.99 7.12 -10.22
N LEU A 52 4.05 7.84 -10.85
CA LEU A 52 4.35 9.09 -11.57
C LEU A 52 4.92 10.17 -10.65
N GLU A 53 4.40 10.26 -9.43
CA GLU A 53 4.95 11.16 -8.42
C GLU A 53 6.38 10.77 -8.03
N GLY A 54 6.61 9.49 -7.73
CA GLY A 54 7.93 8.98 -7.37
C GLY A 54 8.97 9.18 -8.48
N GLU A 55 8.60 8.83 -9.71
CA GLU A 55 9.42 8.99 -10.92
C GLU A 55 9.77 10.47 -11.13
N ALA A 56 8.79 11.38 -11.09
CA ALA A 56 9.01 12.81 -11.32
C ALA A 56 9.98 13.45 -10.31
N VAL A 57 9.99 12.98 -9.07
CA VAL A 57 10.93 13.43 -8.02
C VAL A 57 12.32 12.83 -8.25
N ILE A 58 12.40 11.52 -8.49
CA ILE A 58 13.66 10.80 -8.71
C ILE A 58 14.39 11.30 -9.96
N ASP A 59 13.66 11.63 -11.02
CA ASP A 59 14.23 12.13 -12.28
C ASP A 59 14.96 13.46 -12.13
N LYS A 60 14.71 14.20 -11.03
CA LYS A 60 15.49 15.41 -10.70
C LYS A 60 16.90 15.09 -10.24
N GLN A 61 17.16 13.85 -9.82
CA GLN A 61 18.47 13.39 -9.34
C GLN A 61 19.03 14.28 -8.21
N ASP A 62 18.13 14.84 -7.38
CA ASP A 62 18.43 15.80 -6.33
C ASP A 62 18.18 15.19 -4.94
N LYS A 63 19.25 14.97 -4.17
CA LYS A 63 19.20 14.41 -2.82
C LYS A 63 18.47 15.30 -1.82
N ALA A 64 18.57 16.63 -1.95
CA ALA A 64 17.87 17.55 -1.08
C ALA A 64 16.36 17.50 -1.36
N LEU A 65 15.97 17.42 -2.63
CA LEU A 65 14.57 17.20 -3.03
C LEU A 65 14.06 15.86 -2.52
N ASN A 66 14.79 14.76 -2.74
CA ASN A 66 14.43 13.43 -2.23
C ASN A 66 14.19 13.46 -0.71
N SER A 67 15.05 14.15 0.03
CA SER A 67 14.95 14.30 1.49
C SER A 67 13.80 15.21 1.95
N ALA A 68 13.37 16.14 1.10
CA ALA A 68 12.20 16.99 1.33
C ALA A 68 10.89 16.25 1.00
N TRP A 69 10.92 15.34 0.02
CA TRP A 69 9.74 14.66 -0.50
C TRP A 69 9.43 13.34 0.18
N PHE A 70 10.46 12.58 0.54
CA PHE A 70 10.32 11.23 1.09
C PHE A 70 10.70 11.17 2.57
N LYS A 71 10.15 10.16 3.24
CA LYS A 71 10.46 9.74 4.60
C LYS A 71 10.42 8.21 4.69
N LYS A 72 10.90 7.67 5.80
CA LYS A 72 11.05 6.23 6.01
C LYS A 72 9.85 5.66 6.76
N VAL A 73 9.36 4.51 6.30
CA VAL A 73 8.53 3.61 7.09
C VAL A 73 9.43 2.50 7.62
N ASP A 74 9.89 2.65 8.86
CA ASP A 74 10.84 1.71 9.45
C ASP A 74 10.12 0.58 10.19
N LYS A 75 10.79 -0.56 10.30
CA LYS A 75 10.30 -1.71 11.05
C LYS A 75 10.78 -1.62 12.49
N LYS A 76 9.85 -1.72 13.45
CA LYS A 76 10.20 -1.87 14.87
C LYS A 76 9.48 -3.05 15.50
N LEU A 77 10.22 -4.04 15.99
CA LEU A 77 9.62 -5.22 16.66
C LEU A 77 8.92 -4.82 17.96
N ARG A 78 7.82 -5.51 18.28
CA ARG A 78 7.01 -5.29 19.50
C ARG A 78 7.60 -5.96 20.74
N GLY A 79 8.88 -5.70 21.00
CA GLY A 79 9.63 -6.29 22.11
C GLY A 79 10.56 -7.42 21.70
N ALA A 80 11.17 -8.05 22.70
CA ALA A 80 12.08 -9.17 22.51
C ALA A 80 11.31 -10.43 22.10
N ASN A 81 11.92 -11.26 21.24
CA ASN A 81 11.42 -12.59 20.85
C ASN A 81 10.03 -12.60 20.16
N THR A 82 9.63 -11.50 19.52
CA THR A 82 8.44 -11.46 18.67
C THR A 82 8.79 -11.13 17.22
N LYS A 83 7.95 -11.60 16.30
CA LYS A 83 7.99 -11.25 14.88
C LYS A 83 6.97 -10.18 14.52
N ASN A 84 6.13 -9.78 15.48
CA ASN A 84 5.18 -8.69 15.27
C ASN A 84 5.92 -7.35 15.27
N GLN A 85 5.49 -6.43 14.42
CA GLN A 85 6.14 -5.14 14.24
C GLN A 85 5.15 -3.96 14.35
N TYR A 86 5.69 -2.78 14.65
CA TYR A 86 5.09 -1.48 14.45
C TYR A 86 5.61 -0.89 13.13
N ASP A 87 4.86 0.08 12.58
CA ASP A 87 5.45 1.02 11.63
C ASP A 87 6.05 2.18 12.41
N ASN A 88 7.31 2.48 12.16
CA ASN A 88 7.98 3.63 12.76
C ASN A 88 8.30 4.64 11.66
N VAL A 89 7.39 5.59 11.47
CA VAL A 89 7.51 6.61 10.44
C VAL A 89 8.39 7.75 10.95
N ARG A 90 9.44 8.06 10.19
CA ARG A 90 10.43 9.07 10.57
C ARG A 90 11.04 9.71 9.35
N ASP A 91 11.60 10.91 9.52
CA ASP A 91 12.47 11.48 8.50
C ASP A 91 13.64 10.56 8.17
N LEU A 92 14.19 10.73 6.97
CA LEU A 92 15.40 10.05 6.54
C LEU A 92 16.57 10.44 7.46
N ASN A 93 17.39 9.47 7.85
CA ASN A 93 18.62 9.70 8.59
C ASN A 93 19.75 10.17 7.65
N ALA A 94 20.93 10.48 8.20
CA ALA A 94 22.04 11.02 7.40
C ALA A 94 22.50 10.08 6.27
N GLU A 95 22.47 8.77 6.49
CA GLU A 95 22.84 7.77 5.48
C GLU A 95 21.76 7.68 4.39
N GLU A 96 20.49 7.59 4.79
CA GLU A 96 19.35 7.43 3.87
C GLU A 96 19.16 8.66 2.96
N LYS A 97 19.53 9.86 3.43
CA LYS A 97 19.55 11.09 2.62
C LYS A 97 20.57 11.03 1.49
N GLU A 98 21.62 10.23 1.64
CA GLU A 98 22.69 10.09 0.66
C GLU A 98 22.44 9.01 -0.39
N TYR A 99 21.35 8.23 -0.24
CA TYR A 99 20.98 7.19 -1.19
C TYR A 99 20.82 7.75 -2.61
N HIS A 100 21.44 7.06 -3.56
CA HIS A 100 21.23 7.31 -4.97
C HIS A 100 19.98 6.54 -5.43
N LEU A 101 18.87 7.27 -5.57
CA LEU A 101 17.60 6.73 -6.04
C LEU A 101 17.56 6.87 -7.57
N THR A 102 17.27 5.78 -8.25
CA THR A 102 17.28 5.69 -9.73
C THR A 102 15.93 5.26 -10.29
N SER A 103 15.05 4.68 -9.46
CA SER A 103 13.74 4.22 -9.88
C SER A 103 12.76 4.16 -8.70
N VAL A 104 11.46 4.07 -9.00
CA VAL A 104 10.43 3.82 -7.98
C VAL A 104 10.69 2.51 -7.21
N ASN A 105 11.33 1.51 -7.83
CA ASN A 105 11.73 0.27 -7.15
C ASN A 105 12.68 0.54 -5.96
N ASP A 106 13.54 1.56 -6.05
CA ASP A 106 14.38 1.97 -4.92
C ASP A 106 13.54 2.43 -3.73
N LEU A 107 12.45 3.15 -3.97
CA LEU A 107 11.53 3.59 -2.92
C LEU A 107 10.83 2.40 -2.26
N VAL A 108 10.46 1.39 -3.05
CA VAL A 108 9.85 0.15 -2.56
C VAL A 108 10.84 -0.60 -1.66
N GLU A 109 12.06 -0.86 -2.15
CA GLU A 109 13.10 -1.59 -1.41
C GLU A 109 13.50 -0.89 -0.11
N LYS A 110 13.62 0.42 -0.19
CA LYS A 110 14.05 1.25 0.94
C LYS A 110 12.89 1.58 1.86
N ASN A 111 11.68 1.09 1.62
CA ASN A 111 10.48 1.35 2.42
C ASN A 111 10.21 2.85 2.63
N PHE A 112 10.28 3.62 1.55
CA PHE A 112 10.00 5.05 1.58
C PHE A 112 8.51 5.33 1.40
N MET A 113 8.09 6.50 1.86
CA MET A 113 6.77 7.08 1.63
C MET A 113 6.87 8.59 1.44
N THR A 114 5.87 9.22 0.85
CA THR A 114 5.82 10.68 0.71
C THR A 114 5.62 11.39 2.06
N LYS A 115 6.17 12.60 2.22
CA LYS A 115 6.02 13.36 3.47
C LYS A 115 4.59 13.84 3.71
N HIS A 116 3.81 14.08 2.65
CA HIS A 116 2.40 14.47 2.71
C HIS A 116 1.43 13.35 3.10
N GLY A 117 1.94 12.13 3.34
CA GLY A 117 1.21 11.05 4.02
C GLY A 117 1.13 11.19 5.55
N PRO A 118 0.75 10.11 6.28
CA PRO A 118 0.65 10.11 7.75
C PRO A 118 1.91 10.64 8.44
N GLY A 119 1.77 11.43 9.50
CA GLY A 119 2.88 12.10 10.19
C GLY A 119 3.98 11.17 10.75
N ASN A 120 5.07 11.74 11.25
CA ASN A 120 6.11 10.96 11.92
C ASN A 120 5.58 10.42 13.26
N GLY A 121 5.93 9.19 13.59
CA GLY A 121 5.48 8.51 14.80
C GLY A 121 5.44 6.99 14.68
N GLN A 122 5.05 6.35 15.77
CA GLN A 122 4.85 4.90 15.82
C GLN A 122 3.38 4.56 15.61
N TYR A 123 3.10 3.69 14.65
CA TYR A 123 1.77 3.19 14.34
C TYR A 123 1.55 1.80 14.91
N ASP A 124 0.91 1.77 16.08
CA ASP A 124 0.65 0.61 16.89
C ASP A 124 -0.80 0.13 16.69
N PRO A 125 -1.02 -1.09 16.14
CA PRO A 125 -2.37 -1.61 15.97
C PRO A 125 -2.99 -2.15 17.27
N THR A 126 -2.26 -2.17 18.40
CA THR A 126 -2.76 -2.64 19.70
C THR A 126 -3.37 -1.53 20.55
N GLY A 127 -3.03 -0.26 20.27
CA GLY A 127 -3.46 0.90 21.05
C GLY A 127 -4.39 1.83 20.27
N PHE A 128 -5.36 2.44 20.97
CA PHE A 128 -6.34 3.36 20.36
C PHE A 128 -5.70 4.60 19.71
N GLY A 129 -4.50 5.02 20.13
CA GLY A 129 -3.87 6.27 19.68
C GLY A 129 -3.40 6.27 18.23
N SER A 130 -2.99 5.12 17.68
CA SER A 130 -2.51 5.03 16.29
C SER A 130 -3.02 3.81 15.51
N ALA A 131 -3.84 2.94 16.13
CA ALA A 131 -4.56 1.88 15.42
C ALA A 131 -5.54 2.42 14.37
N TYR A 132 -6.13 3.60 14.60
CA TYR A 132 -7.09 4.26 13.71
C TYR A 132 -6.42 5.24 12.74
N VAL A 133 -5.24 4.92 12.23
CA VAL A 133 -4.56 5.77 11.26
C VAL A 133 -5.41 5.95 10.00
N THR A 134 -5.66 7.21 9.64
CA THR A 134 -6.19 7.56 8.33
C THR A 134 -5.04 7.69 7.36
N VAL A 135 -4.96 6.79 6.38
CA VAL A 135 -4.03 6.89 5.26
C VAL A 135 -4.70 7.73 4.19
N PRO A 136 -4.18 8.93 3.86
CA PRO A 136 -4.70 9.74 2.77
C PRO A 136 -4.67 8.95 1.45
N ILE A 137 -5.69 9.12 0.62
CA ILE A 137 -5.80 8.45 -0.70
C ILE A 137 -4.56 8.72 -1.57
N THR A 138 -4.00 9.93 -1.49
CA THR A 138 -2.87 10.39 -2.29
C THR A 138 -1.51 10.14 -1.63
N ALA A 139 -1.46 9.47 -0.47
CA ALA A 139 -0.18 9.22 0.20
C ALA A 139 0.54 8.03 -0.46
N GLY A 140 1.60 8.31 -1.21
CA GLY A 140 2.46 7.29 -1.79
C GLY A 140 3.24 6.53 -0.73
N ILE A 141 2.79 5.31 -0.38
CA ILE A 141 3.49 4.37 0.49
C ILE A 141 4.07 3.26 -0.38
N TYR A 142 5.31 3.46 -0.83
CA TYR A 142 5.98 2.61 -1.80
C TYR A 142 6.37 1.25 -1.22
N GLY A 143 6.93 1.24 -0.01
CA GLY A 143 7.35 0.02 0.68
C GLY A 143 6.20 -0.87 1.14
N GLY A 144 6.37 -2.19 1.07
CA GLY A 144 5.43 -3.15 1.64
C GLY A 144 5.60 -3.31 3.16
N ASN A 145 6.82 -3.13 3.65
CA ASN A 145 7.29 -3.36 5.01
C ASN A 145 7.00 -4.80 5.49
N THR A 146 7.26 -5.80 4.64
CA THR A 146 6.90 -7.22 4.85
C THR A 146 7.25 -7.70 6.26
N SER A 147 6.26 -8.19 7.00
CA SER A 147 6.38 -8.72 8.35
C SER A 147 6.37 -10.25 8.39
N GLU A 148 7.20 -10.87 9.23
CA GLU A 148 7.11 -12.31 9.54
C GLU A 148 6.02 -12.63 10.61
N GLY A 149 5.48 -11.59 11.24
CA GLY A 149 4.32 -11.67 12.14
C GLY A 149 3.29 -10.59 11.80
N ALA A 150 2.60 -10.05 12.79
CA ALA A 150 1.63 -8.98 12.54
C ALA A 150 2.32 -7.66 12.10
N PRO A 151 1.91 -7.05 10.97
CA PRO A 151 2.44 -5.77 10.52
C PRO A 151 2.00 -4.60 11.43
N GLY A 152 2.57 -3.41 11.20
CA GLY A 152 2.10 -2.17 11.84
C GLY A 152 0.75 -1.69 11.29
N ALA A 153 0.09 -0.77 12.00
CA ALA A 153 -1.29 -0.37 11.68
C ALA A 153 -1.41 0.35 10.32
N MET A 154 -0.40 1.13 9.93
CA MET A 154 -0.42 1.90 8.69
C MET A 154 -0.17 0.99 7.49
N SER A 155 0.89 0.17 7.56
CA SER A 155 1.21 -0.80 6.50
C SER A 155 0.07 -1.80 6.33
N PHE A 156 -0.51 -2.30 7.43
CA PHE A 156 -1.67 -3.18 7.39
C PHE A 156 -2.82 -2.57 6.58
N LYS A 157 -3.25 -1.35 6.92
CA LYS A 157 -4.37 -0.70 6.24
C LYS A 157 -4.06 -0.46 4.77
N HIS A 158 -2.89 0.10 4.45
CA HIS A 158 -2.49 0.38 3.08
C HIS A 158 -2.44 -0.91 2.24
N ASN A 159 -1.71 -1.93 2.71
CA ASN A 159 -1.51 -3.17 1.98
C ASN A 159 -2.82 -3.97 1.82
N THR A 160 -3.73 -3.92 2.80
CA THR A 160 -5.06 -4.54 2.69
C THR A 160 -5.82 -4.02 1.47
N PHE A 161 -5.88 -2.70 1.27
CA PHE A 161 -6.58 -2.12 0.11
C PHE A 161 -5.88 -2.43 -1.21
N ARG A 162 -4.54 -2.42 -1.23
CA ARG A 162 -3.77 -2.81 -2.42
C ARG A 162 -3.98 -4.29 -2.76
N MET A 163 -4.05 -5.18 -1.76
CA MET A 163 -4.35 -6.61 -1.96
C MET A 163 -5.76 -6.82 -2.50
N TRP A 164 -6.74 -6.04 -2.04
CA TRP A 164 -8.07 -6.06 -2.63
C TRP A 164 -8.03 -5.67 -4.11
N GLY A 165 -7.38 -4.55 -4.43
CA GLY A 165 -7.29 -4.09 -5.82
C GLY A 165 -6.58 -5.09 -6.74
N TYR A 166 -5.59 -5.81 -6.24
CA TYR A 166 -4.78 -6.73 -7.05
C TYR A 166 -5.36 -8.15 -7.15
N PHE A 167 -5.76 -8.73 -6.01
CA PHE A 167 -6.19 -10.13 -5.91
C PHE A 167 -7.71 -10.29 -5.72
N GLY A 168 -8.47 -9.20 -5.57
CA GLY A 168 -9.91 -9.24 -5.26
C GLY A 168 -10.21 -9.40 -3.77
N TYR A 169 -11.49 -9.38 -3.42
CA TYR A 169 -11.92 -9.38 -2.02
C TYR A 169 -11.60 -10.70 -1.31
N GLU A 170 -11.99 -11.84 -1.90
CA GLU A 170 -11.86 -13.13 -1.22
C GLU A 170 -10.40 -13.59 -1.17
N LYS A 171 -9.70 -13.58 -2.31
CA LYS A 171 -8.32 -14.04 -2.38
C LYS A 171 -7.34 -13.05 -1.75
N GLY A 172 -7.54 -11.75 -1.95
CA GLY A 172 -6.67 -10.70 -1.42
C GLY A 172 -7.09 -10.21 -0.04
N PHE A 173 -8.18 -9.44 0.00
CA PHE A 173 -8.59 -8.72 1.21
C PHE A 173 -8.83 -9.64 2.40
N LEU A 174 -9.61 -10.72 2.27
CA LEU A 174 -9.94 -11.60 3.39
C LEU A 174 -8.73 -12.37 3.91
N ASN A 175 -7.87 -12.88 3.02
CA ASN A 175 -6.67 -13.61 3.43
C ASN A 175 -5.66 -12.71 4.16
N TYR A 176 -5.62 -11.42 3.83
CA TYR A 176 -4.72 -10.46 4.46
C TYR A 176 -5.29 -9.81 5.74
N ALA A 177 -6.56 -9.43 5.71
CA ALA A 177 -7.20 -8.69 6.80
C ALA A 177 -7.77 -9.58 7.92
N SER A 178 -7.72 -10.91 7.76
CA SER A 178 -8.22 -11.87 8.75
C SER A 178 -7.12 -12.83 9.21
N ASN A 179 -7.44 -13.63 10.24
CA ASN A 179 -6.54 -14.67 10.75
C ASN A 179 -6.81 -16.05 10.15
N MET A 180 -7.55 -16.15 9.04
CA MET A 180 -8.00 -17.45 8.50
C MET A 180 -6.85 -18.38 8.12
N LEU A 181 -5.72 -17.82 7.66
CA LEU A 181 -4.50 -18.57 7.32
C LEU A 181 -3.64 -18.96 8.53
N LYS A 182 -4.02 -18.59 9.76
CA LYS A 182 -3.21 -18.84 10.97
C LYS A 182 -2.93 -20.32 11.19
N ASN A 183 -3.92 -21.18 10.97
CA ASN A 183 -3.75 -22.62 11.17
C ASN A 183 -2.89 -23.24 10.08
N GLU A 184 -2.98 -22.77 8.84
CA GLU A 184 -2.11 -23.21 7.74
C GLU A 184 -0.67 -22.79 7.97
N SER A 185 -0.44 -21.53 8.37
CA SER A 185 0.89 -21.02 8.71
C SER A 185 1.56 -21.87 9.81
N LYS A 186 0.81 -22.19 10.87
CA LYS A 186 1.29 -23.08 11.94
C LYS A 186 1.63 -24.48 11.46
N LYS A 187 0.79 -25.08 10.60
CA LYS A 187 1.05 -26.41 10.01
C LYS A 187 2.29 -26.40 9.11
N ALA A 188 2.58 -25.29 8.46
CA ALA A 188 3.79 -25.06 7.69
C ALA A 188 5.04 -24.76 8.56
N GLY A 189 4.91 -24.78 9.90
CA GLY A 189 6.04 -24.64 10.83
C GLY A 189 6.35 -23.20 11.26
N HIS A 190 5.52 -22.23 10.90
CA HIS A 190 5.70 -20.84 11.31
C HIS A 190 5.13 -20.59 12.72
N ALA A 191 5.82 -19.79 13.52
CA ALA A 191 5.36 -19.38 14.85
C ALA A 191 4.21 -18.36 14.81
N THR A 192 4.13 -17.58 13.72
CA THR A 192 3.19 -16.47 13.50
C THR A 192 2.55 -16.55 12.12
N LEU A 193 1.50 -15.76 11.89
CA LEU A 193 1.00 -15.49 10.54
C LEU A 193 1.60 -14.15 10.10
N GLY A 194 2.50 -14.18 9.12
CA GLY A 194 3.18 -13.01 8.57
C GLY A 194 2.71 -12.67 7.16
N ASP A 195 3.05 -11.46 6.73
CA ASP A 195 2.83 -10.98 5.36
C ASP A 195 3.53 -11.87 4.35
N ASP A 196 4.73 -12.39 4.68
CA ASP A 196 5.53 -13.30 3.86
C ASP A 196 4.78 -14.61 3.54
N PHE A 197 4.10 -15.19 4.53
CA PHE A 197 3.26 -16.36 4.31
C PHE A 197 2.02 -16.02 3.48
N ILE A 198 1.35 -14.91 3.82
CA ILE A 198 0.10 -14.51 3.15
C ILE A 198 0.37 -14.20 1.68
N ILE A 199 1.39 -13.38 1.36
CA ILE A 199 1.68 -12.98 -0.01
C ILE A 199 2.03 -14.20 -0.87
N LYS A 200 2.81 -15.13 -0.34
CA LYS A 200 3.13 -16.38 -1.03
C LYS A 200 1.88 -17.23 -1.28
N LYS A 201 0.96 -17.28 -0.32
CA LYS A 201 -0.30 -18.02 -0.45
C LYS A 201 -1.23 -17.40 -1.50
N VAL A 202 -1.50 -16.10 -1.43
CA VAL A 202 -2.47 -15.43 -2.31
C VAL A 202 -1.93 -15.24 -3.74
N SER A 203 -0.60 -15.24 -3.90
CA SER A 203 0.05 -15.15 -5.21
C SER A 203 0.42 -16.51 -5.81
N ASP A 204 0.00 -17.62 -5.19
CA ASP A 204 0.36 -18.98 -5.61
C ASP A 204 1.88 -19.18 -5.79
N GLY A 205 2.67 -18.52 -4.95
CA GLY A 205 4.13 -18.56 -4.97
C GLY A 205 4.82 -17.59 -5.93
N LYS A 206 4.10 -16.73 -6.66
CA LYS A 206 4.69 -15.70 -7.54
C LYS A 206 5.57 -14.71 -6.76
N PHE A 207 5.18 -14.36 -5.54
CA PHE A 207 5.89 -13.36 -4.73
C PHE A 207 6.28 -13.92 -3.35
N ASN A 208 7.47 -13.56 -2.86
CA ASN A 208 7.95 -13.96 -1.54
C ASN A 208 7.80 -12.84 -0.50
N THR A 209 7.83 -11.59 -0.95
CA THR A 209 7.67 -10.40 -0.11
C THR A 209 6.62 -9.46 -0.71
N LEU A 210 6.08 -8.57 0.13
CA LEU A 210 5.23 -7.47 -0.33
C LEU A 210 6.01 -6.50 -1.23
N GLU A 211 7.32 -6.35 -1.03
CA GLU A 211 8.17 -5.55 -1.91
C GLU A 211 8.23 -6.14 -3.33
N ASP A 212 8.42 -7.46 -3.48
CA ASP A 212 8.41 -8.13 -4.79
C ASP A 212 7.09 -7.87 -5.53
N TRP A 213 5.98 -8.05 -4.80
CA TRP A 213 4.65 -7.82 -5.33
C TRP A 213 4.42 -6.36 -5.71
N LYS A 214 4.83 -5.39 -4.88
CA LYS A 214 4.62 -3.97 -5.18
C LYS A 214 5.41 -3.52 -6.40
N LYS A 215 6.66 -3.96 -6.57
CA LYS A 215 7.45 -3.67 -7.78
C LYS A 215 6.73 -4.17 -9.03
N GLU A 216 6.23 -5.40 -8.99
CA GLU A 216 5.48 -5.97 -10.11
C GLU A 216 4.17 -5.24 -10.36
N TYR A 217 3.43 -4.88 -9.31
CA TYR A 217 2.18 -4.16 -9.46
C TYR A 217 2.38 -2.75 -10.07
N PHE A 218 3.39 -2.00 -9.60
CA PHE A 218 3.77 -0.75 -10.26
C PHE A 218 4.10 -0.94 -11.73
N LYS A 219 4.90 -1.96 -12.05
CA LYS A 219 5.24 -2.31 -13.43
C LYS A 219 4.00 -2.61 -14.28
N GLU A 220 3.12 -3.51 -13.83
CA GLU A 220 1.91 -3.91 -14.56
C GLU A 220 0.98 -2.72 -14.83
N VAL A 221 0.81 -1.83 -13.85
CA VAL A 221 -0.02 -0.62 -13.99
C VAL A 221 0.58 0.37 -14.98
N VAL A 222 1.89 0.61 -14.91
CA VAL A 222 2.59 1.51 -15.84
C VAL A 222 2.60 0.95 -17.26
N ASP A 223 2.87 -0.35 -17.43
CA ASP A 223 2.86 -1.01 -18.73
C ASP A 223 1.46 -0.94 -19.36
N LYS A 224 0.41 -1.18 -18.57
CA LYS A 224 -0.98 -1.03 -19.01
C LYS A 224 -1.29 0.41 -19.42
N ALA A 225 -0.83 1.41 -18.64
CA ALA A 225 -1.02 2.81 -18.97
C ALA A 225 -0.33 3.17 -20.29
N LYS A 226 0.94 2.76 -20.48
CA LYS A 226 1.72 2.98 -21.71
C LYS A 226 1.06 2.33 -22.93
N ALA A 227 0.50 1.13 -22.80
CA ALA A 227 -0.23 0.47 -23.87
C ALA A 227 -1.57 1.17 -24.21
N GLY A 228 -2.18 1.87 -23.25
CA GLY A 228 -3.41 2.64 -23.44
C GLY A 228 -3.21 4.05 -24.01
N PHE A 229 -2.03 4.65 -23.83
CA PHE A 229 -1.66 5.93 -24.45
C PHE A 229 -1.25 5.73 -25.92
N ASN A 230 -2.24 5.54 -26.80
CA ASN A 230 -2.00 5.72 -28.23
C ASN A 230 -1.71 7.20 -28.51
N PRO A 231 -0.67 7.55 -29.29
CA PRO A 231 -0.45 8.92 -29.71
C PRO A 231 -1.70 9.43 -30.44
N VAL A 232 -2.21 10.60 -30.03
CA VAL A 232 -3.13 11.34 -30.88
C VAL A 232 -2.28 11.91 -32.02
N THR A 233 -2.26 11.23 -33.16
CA THR A 233 -1.76 11.80 -34.41
C THR A 233 -2.68 12.95 -34.81
N ILE A 234 -2.15 14.17 -34.79
CA ILE A 234 -2.75 15.36 -35.41
C ILE A 234 -2.38 15.38 -36.88
#